data_AF-A0A8H6RQI3-F1
#
_entry.id   AF-A0A8H6RQI3-F1
#
_cell.length_a   1.000
_cell.length_b   1.000
_cell.length_c   1.000
_cell.angle_alpha   90.00
_cell.angle_beta   90.00
_cell.angle_gamma   90.00
#
_symmetry.space_group_name_H-M   'P 1'
#
loop_
_entity.id
_entity.type
_entity.pdbx_description
1 polymer ?
#
loop_
_entity_poly.entity_id
_entity_poly.type
_entity_poly.pdbx_seq_one_letter_code
_entity_poly.pdbx_strand_id
1 'polypeptide(L)'
;MPRERSDEAEAWYAAVYQAVQEVPYGHVTSYGHIATLLGYPGANGAARQEAQLNVEGVEVGRGPLGERTVDFSTYGWFPDTLPSEES
;
A
#
# COMPACT_ATOMS: atom_id res chain seq x y z
N MET A 1 -17.83 11.63 -20.97
CA MET A 1 -18.33 11.86 -19.61
C MET A 1 -17.31 11.29 -18.65
N PRO A 2 -16.60 12.08 -17.83
CA PRO A 2 -15.84 11.51 -16.73
C PRO A 2 -16.85 10.86 -15.77
N ARG A 3 -16.62 9.60 -15.39
CA ARG A 3 -17.46 8.94 -14.39
C ARG A 3 -17.22 9.66 -13.06
N GLU A 4 -18.20 10.42 -12.60
CA GLU A 4 -18.21 10.95 -11.23
C GLU A 4 -17.97 9.78 -10.28
N ARG A 5 -16.87 9.84 -9.52
CA ARG A 5 -16.59 8.85 -8.48
C ARG A 5 -17.69 9.01 -7.42
N SER A 6 -18.36 7.91 -7.06
CA SER A 6 -19.32 7.90 -5.95
C SER A 6 -18.64 8.35 -4.65
N ASP A 7 -19.38 8.97 -3.74
CA ASP A 7 -18.92 9.38 -2.40
C ASP A 7 -18.22 8.23 -1.65
N GLU A 8 -18.67 6.99 -1.85
CA GLU A 8 -18.05 5.77 -1.28
C GLU A 8 -16.64 5.54 -1.85
N ALA A 9 -16.45 5.79 -3.14
CA ALA A 9 -15.14 5.68 -3.78
C ALA A 9 -14.20 6.78 -3.29
N GLU A 10 -14.69 8.01 -3.07
CA GLU A 10 -13.88 9.10 -2.54
C GLU A 10 -13.45 8.85 -1.09
N ALA A 11 -14.39 8.42 -0.23
CA ALA A 11 -14.10 8.02 1.14
C ALA A 11 -13.07 6.88 1.20
N TRP A 12 -13.20 5.90 0.30
CA TRP A 12 -12.22 4.83 0.16
C TRP A 12 -10.82 5.35 -0.20
N TYR A 13 -10.71 6.24 -1.20
CA TYR A 13 -9.40 6.82 -1.56
C TYR A 13 -8.81 7.64 -0.42
N ALA A 14 -9.63 8.42 0.29
CA ALA A 14 -9.18 9.19 1.45
C ALA A 14 -8.62 8.28 2.56
N ALA A 15 -9.32 7.20 2.89
CA ALA A 15 -8.88 6.22 3.89
C ALA A 15 -7.56 5.54 3.49
N VAL A 16 -7.42 5.15 2.20
CA VAL A 16 -6.17 4.61 1.67
C VAL A 16 -5.03 5.61 1.80
N TYR A 17 -5.24 6.88 1.46
CA TYR A 17 -4.20 7.90 1.58
C TYR A 17 -3.82 8.21 3.03
N GLN A 18 -4.75 8.15 3.97
CA GLN A 18 -4.44 8.29 5.40
C GLN A 18 -3.58 7.13 5.89
N ALA A 19 -3.96 5.88 5.60
CA ALA A 19 -3.19 4.71 6.01
C ALA A 19 -1.77 4.68 5.40
N VAL A 20 -1.60 5.15 4.15
CA VAL A 20 -0.27 5.24 3.51
C VAL A 20 0.62 6.31 4.18
N GLN A 21 0.06 7.39 4.72
CA GLN A 21 0.83 8.42 5.43
C GLN A 21 1.39 7.94 6.77
N GLU A 22 0.86 6.85 7.32
CA GLU A 22 1.37 6.25 8.57
C GLU A 22 2.58 5.34 8.34
N VAL A 23 2.93 5.03 7.09
CA VAL A 23 4.10 4.20 6.76
C VAL A 23 5.38 4.98 7.12
N PRO A 24 6.25 4.44 8.00
CA PRO A 24 7.48 5.11 8.38
C PRO A 24 8.45 5.23 7.21
N TYR A 25 9.30 6.27 7.23
CA TYR A 25 10.35 6.43 6.24
C TYR A 25 11.26 5.19 6.18
N GLY A 26 11.61 4.75 4.96
CA GLY A 26 12.45 3.56 4.72
C GLY A 26 11.73 2.22 4.92
N HIS A 27 10.43 2.23 5.22
CA HIS A 27 9.61 1.04 5.38
C HIS A 27 8.56 0.96 4.27
N VAL A 28 8.07 -0.25 4.03
CA VAL A 28 6.99 -0.47 3.06
C VAL A 28 5.95 -1.43 3.58
N THR A 29 4.76 -1.30 3.01
CA THR A 29 3.67 -2.24 3.22
C THR A 29 3.10 -2.67 1.87
N SER A 30 2.26 -3.70 1.89
CA SER A 30 1.63 -4.20 0.67
C SER A 30 0.25 -3.59 0.48
N TYR A 31 -0.18 -3.44 -0.77
CA TYR A 31 -1.53 -2.99 -1.08
C TYR A 31 -2.60 -3.87 -0.44
N GLY A 32 -2.38 -5.20 -0.43
CA GLY A 32 -3.25 -6.15 0.24
C GLY A 32 -3.30 -5.95 1.76
N HIS A 33 -2.20 -5.51 2.38
CA HIS A 33 -2.16 -5.23 3.81
C HIS A 33 -2.91 -3.93 4.17
N ILE A 34 -2.72 -2.83 3.42
CA ILE A 34 -3.52 -1.60 3.57
C ILE A 34 -5.02 -1.90 3.33
N ALA A 35 -5.32 -2.69 2.30
CA ALA A 35 -6.67 -3.15 2.01
C ALA A 35 -7.28 -4.02 3.11
N THR A 36 -6.45 -4.81 3.81
CA THR A 36 -6.86 -5.62 4.98
C THR A 36 -7.11 -4.74 6.20
N LEU A 37 -6.22 -3.78 6.50
CA LEU A 37 -6.38 -2.80 7.57
C LEU A 37 -7.67 -1.98 7.41
N LEU A 38 -8.03 -1.67 6.16
CA LEU A 38 -9.22 -0.89 5.84
C LEU A 38 -10.47 -1.74 5.57
N GLY A 39 -10.38 -3.08 5.65
CA GLY A 39 -11.52 -3.99 5.51
C GLY A 39 -12.04 -4.23 4.08
N TYR A 40 -11.30 -3.87 3.03
CA TYR A 40 -11.72 -3.99 1.63
C TYR A 40 -10.58 -4.52 0.73
N PRO A 41 -10.51 -5.84 0.46
CA PRO A 41 -9.48 -6.42 -0.42
C PRO A 41 -9.74 -6.04 -1.90
N GLY A 42 -9.02 -5.03 -2.40
CA GLY A 42 -8.95 -4.69 -3.83
C GLY A 42 -7.71 -5.27 -4.50
N ALA A 43 -7.70 -5.39 -5.83
CA ALA A 43 -6.56 -5.80 -6.64
C ALA A 43 -6.40 -4.84 -7.84
N ASN A 44 -5.19 -4.27 -8.02
CA ASN A 44 -4.58 -3.73 -9.26
C ASN A 44 -3.85 -2.39 -9.07
N GLY A 45 -2.59 -2.45 -8.63
CA GLY A 45 -1.70 -1.28 -8.49
C GLY A 45 -0.18 -1.57 -8.57
N ALA A 46 0.22 -2.81 -8.86
CA ALA A 46 1.58 -3.29 -8.60
C ALA A 46 2.70 -2.54 -9.36
N ALA A 47 2.47 -2.09 -10.59
CA ALA A 47 3.48 -1.38 -11.39
C ALA A 47 3.70 0.07 -10.92
N ARG A 48 2.64 0.77 -10.49
CA ARG A 48 2.76 2.10 -9.89
C ARG A 48 3.42 2.02 -8.51
N GLN A 49 3.09 0.97 -7.77
CA GLN A 49 3.70 0.71 -6.47
C GLN A 49 5.20 0.47 -6.60
N GLU A 50 5.66 -0.41 -7.50
CA GLU A 50 7.09 -0.62 -7.77
C GLU A 50 7.85 0.69 -8.05
N ALA A 51 7.29 1.57 -8.89
CA ALA A 51 7.92 2.85 -9.21
C ALA A 51 8.12 3.75 -7.98
N GLN A 52 7.12 3.79 -7.08
CA GLN A 52 7.21 4.56 -5.85
C GLN A 52 8.20 3.94 -4.85
N LEU A 53 8.18 2.61 -4.69
CA LEU A 53 9.08 1.90 -3.78
C LEU A 53 10.55 2.12 -4.15
N ASN A 54 10.87 2.07 -5.45
CA ASN A 54 12.23 2.32 -5.93
C ASN A 54 12.69 3.76 -5.63
N VAL A 55 11.79 4.75 -5.68
CA VAL A 55 12.12 6.15 -5.32
C VAL A 55 12.45 6.29 -3.84
N GLU A 56 11.79 5.49 -2.99
CA GLU A 56 11.99 5.47 -1.54
C GLU A 56 13.19 4.61 -1.12
N GLY A 57 13.92 4.00 -2.08
CA GLY A 57 15.11 3.19 -1.83
C GLY A 57 14.81 1.75 -1.44
N VAL A 58 13.58 1.28 -1.67
CA VAL A 58 13.18 -0.10 -1.38
C VAL A 58 13.42 -0.96 -2.61
N GLU A 59 14.23 -2.01 -2.43
CA GLU A 59 14.56 -2.91 -3.52
C GLU A 59 13.39 -3.85 -3.85
N VAL A 60 12.92 -3.75 -5.11
CA VAL A 60 11.89 -4.65 -5.65
C VAL A 60 12.55 -5.67 -6.58
N GLY A 61 12.62 -6.92 -6.13
CA GLY A 61 13.05 -8.05 -6.94
C GLY A 61 12.04 -8.37 -8.04
N ARG A 62 12.53 -8.87 -9.18
CA ARG A 62 11.70 -9.39 -10.28
C ARG A 62 11.98 -10.87 -10.51
N GLY A 63 10.92 -11.67 -10.49
CA GLY A 63 11.01 -13.09 -10.83
C GLY A 63 10.81 -13.38 -12.32
N PRO A 64 11.00 -14.64 -12.74
CA PRO A 64 11.01 -15.05 -14.15
C PRO A 64 9.68 -14.81 -14.88
N LEU A 65 8.56 -14.76 -14.16
CA LEU A 65 7.22 -14.54 -14.71
C LEU A 65 6.75 -13.09 -14.53
N GLY A 66 7.64 -12.19 -14.12
CA GLY A 66 7.32 -10.78 -13.88
C GLY A 66 6.66 -10.52 -12.53
N GLU A 67 6.69 -11.50 -11.61
CA GLU A 67 6.35 -11.28 -10.21
C GLU A 67 7.31 -10.27 -9.58
N ARG A 68 6.77 -9.41 -8.72
CA ARG A 68 7.53 -8.40 -7.98
C ARG A 68 7.57 -8.83 -6.53
N THR A 69 8.76 -8.88 -5.95
CA THR A 69 8.96 -9.33 -4.57
C THR A 69 9.72 -8.28 -3.78
N VAL A 70 9.30 -8.01 -2.56
CA VAL A 70 10.06 -7.19 -1.61
C VAL A 70 10.47 -8.08 -0.45
N ASP A 71 11.69 -7.88 0.05
CA ASP A 71 12.13 -8.53 1.28
C ASP A 71 11.51 -7.86 2.50
N PHE A 72 10.50 -8.53 3.06
CA PHE A 72 9.81 -8.08 4.26
C PHE A 72 10.64 -8.20 5.53
N SER A 73 11.71 -9.00 5.55
CA SER A 73 12.61 -9.03 6.70
C SER A 73 13.42 -7.74 6.82
N THR A 74 13.64 -7.06 5.69
CA THR A 74 14.41 -5.81 5.62
C THR A 74 13.51 -4.57 5.69
N TYR A 75 12.36 -4.58 5.00
CA TYR A 75 11.54 -3.37 4.83
C TYR A 75 10.11 -3.48 5.38
N GLY A 76 9.75 -4.62 5.97
CA GLY A 76 8.38 -4.92 6.35
C GLY A 76 7.87 -4.06 7.50
N TRP A 77 6.72 -3.41 7.29
CA TRP A 77 5.93 -2.80 8.35
C TRP A 77 4.51 -3.38 8.35
N PHE A 78 4.21 -4.17 9.40
CA PHE A 78 2.99 -4.99 9.52
C PHE A 78 2.40 -4.92 10.94
N PRO A 79 1.88 -3.76 11.37
CA PRO A 79 1.21 -3.66 12.65
C PRO A 79 -0.19 -4.34 12.60
N ASP A 80 -0.65 -4.86 13.73
CA ASP A 80 -1.99 -5.45 13.86
C ASP A 80 -3.12 -4.40 13.85
N THR A 81 -2.80 -3.16 14.25
CA THR A 81 -3.67 -1.99 14.25
C THR A 81 -2.87 -0.74 13.87
N LEU A 82 -3.51 0.26 13.25
CA LEU A 82 -2.82 1.51 12.93
C LEU A 82 -2.39 2.23 14.22
N PRO A 83 -1.18 2.81 14.29
CA PRO A 83 -0.72 3.57 15.46
C PRO A 83 -1.67 4.69 15.89
N SER A 84 -2.42 5.27 14.94
CA SER A 84 -3.46 6.27 15.18
C SER A 84 -4.69 5.73 15.91
N GLU A 85 -4.98 4.43 15.82
CA GLU A 85 -6.11 3.73 16.44
C GLU A 85 -5.77 3.15 17.83
N GLU A 86 -4.49 3.20 18.25
CA GLU A 86 -4.04 2.71 19.56
C GLU A 86 -4.18 3.74 20.70
N SER A 87 -4.73 4.94 20.42
CA SER A 87 -4.83 6.08 21.35
C SER A 87 -6.22 6.28 21.98
#